data_AF-A0A6M3J8Y1-F1
#
_entry.id   AF-A0A6M3J8Y1-F1
#
_cell.length_a   1.000
_cell.length_b   1.000
_cell.length_c   1.000
_cell.angle_alpha   90.00
_cell.angle_beta   90.00
_cell.angle_gamma   90.00
#
_symmetry.space_group_name_H-M   'P 1'
#
loop_
_entity.id
_entity.type
_entity.pdbx_description
1 polymer ?
#
loop_
_entity_poly.entity_id
_entity_poly.type
_entity_poly.pdbx_seq_one_letter_code
_entity_poly.pdbx_strand_id
1 'polypeptide(L)'
;MVSFDIGETIICSITVKDSAGALQDPATSMNIVINRVPPNYVANIVSSTAMTKDSTGTYHYDFASAGKDNGKYEAVYTATDGTRITIEKDTFELK
;
A
#
# COMPACT_ATOMS: atom_id res chain seq x y z
N MET A 1 -13.47 -0.10 7.02
CA MET A 1 -12.88 -0.96 5.97
C MET A 1 -13.70 -0.73 4.73
N VAL A 2 -13.06 -0.42 3.61
CA VAL A 2 -13.72 -0.20 2.31
C VAL A 2 -13.76 -1.53 1.56
N SER A 3 -14.81 -1.77 0.78
CA SER A 3 -14.96 -2.98 -0.04
C SER A 3 -15.03 -2.60 -1.52
N PHE A 4 -14.42 -3.43 -2.36
CA PHE A 4 -14.31 -3.27 -3.81
C PHE A 4 -14.76 -4.55 -4.51
N ASP A 5 -15.25 -4.43 -5.74
CA ASP A 5 -15.67 -5.59 -6.51
C ASP A 5 -14.46 -6.21 -7.25
N ILE A 6 -14.41 -7.54 -7.35
CA ILE A 6 -13.37 -8.21 -8.15
C ILE A 6 -13.45 -7.72 -9.61
N GLY A 7 -12.29 -7.33 -10.14
CA GLY A 7 -12.14 -6.80 -11.50
C GLY A 7 -11.86 -5.31 -11.53
N GLU A 8 -12.09 -4.59 -10.42
CA GLU A 8 -11.70 -3.20 -10.29
C GLU A 8 -10.18 -3.02 -10.16
N THR A 9 -9.69 -1.87 -10.61
CA THR A 9 -8.35 -1.40 -10.24
C THR A 9 -8.48 -0.54 -8.99
N ILE A 10 -7.85 -0.99 -7.91
CA ILE A 10 -7.89 -0.32 -6.61
C ILE A 10 -6.65 0.54 -6.49
N ILE A 11 -6.84 1.84 -6.24
CA ILE A 11 -5.74 2.77 -6.06
C ILE A 11 -5.36 2.78 -4.57
N CYS A 12 -4.22 2.19 -4.25
CA CYS A 12 -3.62 2.27 -2.92
C CYS A 12 -2.69 3.48 -2.87
N SER A 13 -3.00 4.49 -2.06
CA SER A 13 -2.22 5.73 -2.00
C SER A 13 -1.78 6.06 -0.58
N ILE A 14 -0.65 6.77 -0.48
CA ILE A 14 -0.11 7.24 0.78
C ILE A 14 0.42 8.66 0.67
N THR A 15 0.30 9.41 1.76
CA THR A 15 0.94 10.71 1.95
C THR A 15 2.00 10.64 3.05
N VAL A 16 3.26 10.88 2.69
CA VAL A 16 4.40 10.94 3.61
C VAL A 16 4.60 12.38 4.07
N LYS A 17 4.68 12.54 5.39
CA LYS A 17 4.90 13.83 6.08
C LYS A 17 6.09 13.73 7.03
N ASP A 18 6.79 14.85 7.19
CA ASP A 18 7.80 14.99 8.24
C ASP A 18 7.17 15.19 9.63
N SER A 19 8.01 15.34 10.65
CA SER A 19 7.55 15.56 12.03
C SER A 19 6.81 16.89 12.24
N ALA A 20 6.94 17.85 11.33
CA ALA A 20 6.21 19.11 11.34
C ALA A 20 4.89 19.03 10.56
N GLY A 21 4.59 17.89 9.93
CA GLY A 21 3.40 17.67 9.12
C GLY A 21 3.52 18.16 7.67
N ALA A 22 4.71 18.60 7.24
CA ALA A 22 4.96 19.02 5.87
C ALA A 22 5.15 17.79 4.96
N LEU A 23 4.66 17.88 3.72
CA LEU A 23 4.87 16.83 2.72
C LEU A 23 6.36 16.68 2.42
N GLN A 24 6.85 15.45 2.51
CA GLN A 24 8.26 15.15 2.40
C GLN A 24 8.44 13.86 1.62
N ASP A 25 9.37 13.87 0.67
CA ASP A 25 9.77 12.65 0.00
C ASP A 25 10.75 11.84 0.87
N PRO A 26 10.63 10.51 0.87
CA PRO A 26 11.69 9.67 1.37
C PRO A 26 12.93 9.78 0.47
N ALA A 27 14.11 9.59 1.06
CA ALA A 27 15.42 9.63 0.41
C ALA A 27 15.64 8.47 -0.57
N THR A 28 14.94 7.34 -0.39
CA THR A 28 14.99 6.20 -1.31
C THR A 28 13.74 6.16 -2.19
N SER A 29 12.82 5.24 -1.91
CA SER A 29 11.55 5.06 -2.60
C SER A 29 10.47 4.67 -1.61
N MET A 30 9.21 4.95 -1.97
CA MET A 30 8.06 4.39 -1.31
C MET A 30 7.75 3.02 -1.92
N ASN A 31 7.63 1.98 -1.11
CA ASN A 31 7.29 0.64 -1.56
C ASN A 31 5.98 0.18 -0.92
N ILE A 32 5.27 -0.72 -1.60
CA ILE A 32 4.06 -1.38 -1.11
C ILE A 32 4.23 -2.90 -1.11
N VAL A 33 3.64 -3.54 -0.11
CA VAL A 33 3.38 -4.98 -0.05
C VAL A 33 1.88 -5.15 0.12
N ILE A 34 1.24 -6.03 -0.66
CA ILE A 34 -0.17 -6.36 -0.46
C ILE A 34 -0.26 -7.81 -0.04
N ASN A 35 -0.92 -8.04 1.09
CA ASN A 35 -1.18 -9.36 1.63
C ASN A 35 -2.67 -9.62 1.67
N ARG A 36 -3.10 -10.85 1.35
CA ARG A 36 -4.42 -11.32 1.72
C ARG A 36 -4.35 -11.83 3.15
N VAL A 37 -5.33 -11.46 3.98
CA VAL A 37 -5.36 -11.75 5.41
C VAL A 37 -6.61 -12.58 5.77
N PRO A 38 -6.69 -13.84 5.32
CA PRO A 38 -7.71 -14.78 5.80
C PRO A 38 -7.49 -15.15 7.28
N PRO A 39 -8.47 -15.77 7.95
CA PRO A 39 -8.44 -15.99 9.40
C PRO A 39 -7.29 -16.89 9.89
N ASN A 40 -6.72 -17.76 9.04
CA ASN A 40 -5.78 -18.79 9.47
C ASN A 40 -4.39 -18.70 8.81
N TYR A 41 -4.16 -17.77 7.88
CA TYR A 41 -2.85 -17.58 7.25
C TYR A 41 -2.76 -16.19 6.62
N VAL A 42 -1.54 -15.75 6.30
CA VAL A 42 -1.29 -14.54 5.50
C VAL A 42 -0.67 -14.99 4.18
N ALA A 43 -1.25 -14.55 3.06
CA ALA A 43 -0.70 -14.80 1.74
C ALA A 43 -0.10 -13.52 1.18
N ASN A 44 1.15 -13.57 0.71
CA ASN A 44 1.72 -12.45 -0.02
C ASN A 44 1.16 -12.44 -1.45
N ILE A 45 0.51 -11.33 -1.82
CA ILE A 45 -0.16 -11.16 -3.12
C ILE A 45 0.67 -10.26 -4.02
N VAL A 46 1.24 -9.20 -3.45
CA VAL A 46 2.20 -8.31 -4.09
C VAL A 46 3.42 -8.27 -3.19
N SER A 47 4.56 -8.71 -3.73
CA SER A 47 5.86 -8.54 -3.07
C SER A 47 6.24 -7.07 -3.03
N SER A 48 7.24 -6.71 -2.21
CA SER A 48 7.71 -5.31 -2.12
C SER A 48 7.95 -4.72 -3.50
N THR A 49 7.16 -3.72 -3.85
CA THR A 49 7.14 -3.09 -5.18
C THR A 49 7.18 -1.59 -5.02
N ALA A 50 7.98 -0.92 -5.84
CA ALA A 50 8.06 0.53 -5.85
C ALA A 50 6.72 1.14 -6.28
N MET A 51 6.27 2.15 -5.54
CA MET A 51 5.08 2.93 -5.85
C MET A 51 5.41 4.03 -6.86
N THR A 52 4.39 4.45 -7.61
CA THR A 52 4.48 5.60 -8.50
C THR A 52 4.39 6.88 -7.67
N LYS A 53 5.26 7.85 -7.96
CA LYS A 53 5.21 9.18 -7.34
C LYS A 53 4.29 10.09 -8.12
N ASP A 54 3.31 10.70 -7.44
CA ASP A 54 2.42 11.70 -8.03
C ASP A 54 2.95 13.12 -7.82
N SER A 55 3.36 13.40 -6.58
CA SER A 55 3.91 14.68 -6.16
C SER A 55 4.76 14.50 -4.91
N THR A 56 5.37 15.56 -4.39
CA THR A 56 6.15 15.51 -3.16
C THR A 56 5.35 14.88 -2.03
N GLY A 57 5.87 13.81 -1.45
CA GLY A 57 5.23 13.06 -0.37
C GLY A 57 3.99 12.27 -0.79
N THR A 58 3.56 12.27 -2.04
CA THR A 58 2.34 11.55 -2.46
C THR A 58 2.66 10.45 -3.46
N TYR A 59 2.24 9.22 -3.15
CA TYR A 59 2.54 8.02 -3.93
C TYR A 59 1.29 7.16 -4.08
N HIS A 60 1.17 6.46 -5.21
CA HIS A 60 0.13 5.46 -5.44
C HIS A 60 0.65 4.16 -6.03
N TYR A 61 -0.16 3.12 -5.89
CA TYR A 61 0.00 1.84 -6.57
C TYR A 61 -1.37 1.35 -7.06
N ASP A 62 -1.43 0.99 -8.34
CA ASP A 62 -2.63 0.46 -8.97
C ASP A 62 -2.69 -1.06 -8.78
N PHE A 63 -3.55 -1.51 -7.87
CA PHE A 63 -3.77 -2.92 -7.62
C PHE A 63 -4.89 -3.47 -8.50
N ALA A 64 -4.52 -4.26 -9.51
CA ALA A 64 -5.47 -5.00 -10.33
C ALA A 64 -6.05 -6.19 -9.55
N SER A 65 -7.33 -6.11 -9.16
CA SER A 65 -8.02 -7.15 -8.40
C SER A 65 -8.52 -8.32 -9.25
N ALA A 66 -8.46 -8.22 -10.58
CA ALA A 66 -8.86 -9.29 -11.48
C ALA A 66 -8.10 -10.60 -11.18
N GLY A 67 -8.84 -11.69 -11.00
CA GLY A 67 -8.27 -13.01 -10.70
C GLY A 67 -7.75 -13.17 -9.27
N LYS A 68 -8.11 -12.26 -8.34
CA LYS A 68 -7.81 -12.39 -6.91
C LYS A 68 -8.99 -13.00 -6.17
N ASP A 69 -8.72 -13.60 -5.00
CA ASP A 69 -9.75 -14.22 -4.17
C ASP A 69 -10.53 -13.19 -3.35
N ASN A 70 -11.80 -13.46 -3.08
CA ASN A 70 -12.59 -12.68 -2.12
C ASN A 70 -11.96 -12.66 -0.72
N GLY A 71 -12.23 -11.59 0.03
CA GLY A 71 -11.89 -11.43 1.43
C GLY A 71 -11.01 -10.22 1.73
N LYS A 72 -10.42 -10.23 2.92
CA LYS A 72 -9.66 -9.10 3.46
C LYS A 72 -8.22 -9.05 2.91
N TYR A 73 -7.79 -7.84 2.59
CA TYR A 73 -6.43 -7.50 2.17
C TYR A 73 -5.85 -6.42 3.08
N GLU A 74 -4.52 -6.44 3.21
CA GLU A 74 -3.71 -5.43 3.88
C GLU A 74 -2.67 -4.90 2.89
N ALA A 75 -2.71 -3.60 2.62
CA ALA A 75 -1.65 -2.88 1.93
C ALA A 75 -0.71 -2.30 3.00
N VAL A 76 0.56 -2.68 2.96
CA VAL A 76 1.61 -2.19 3.84
C VAL A 76 2.54 -1.33 3.02
N TYR A 77 2.66 -0.07 3.40
CA TYR A 77 3.54 0.87 2.74
C TYR A 77 4.81 1.04 3.58
N THR A 78 5.98 1.03 2.94
CA THR A 78 7.27 1.19 3.61
C THR A 78 8.20 2.10 2.82
N ALA A 79 8.78 3.09 3.48
CA ALA A 79 9.90 3.89 2.97
C ALA A 79 11.08 3.83 3.94
N THR A 80 12.31 3.93 3.41
CA THR A 80 13.54 3.91 4.21
C THR A 80 14.40 5.14 3.94
N ASP A 81 14.62 5.96 4.97
CA ASP A 81 15.41 7.18 4.92
C ASP A 81 16.64 7.02 5.82
N GLY A 82 17.65 6.32 5.30
CA GLY A 82 18.81 5.91 6.10
C GLY A 82 18.39 4.94 7.19
N THR A 83 18.36 5.40 8.45
CA THR A 83 17.94 4.59 9.61
C THR A 83 16.47 4.72 9.97
N ARG A 84 15.73 5.65 9.35
CA ARG A 84 14.30 5.86 9.61
C ARG A 84 13.48 5.02 8.66
N ILE A 85 12.46 4.35 9.18
CA ILE A 85 11.51 3.57 8.38
C ILE A 85 10.11 4.10 8.65
N THR A 86 9.45 4.61 7.62
CA THR A 86 8.03 4.97 7.67
C THR A 86 7.22 3.75 7.29
N ILE A 87 6.29 3.33 8.15
CA ILE A 87 5.38 2.20 7.88
C ILE A 87 3.95 2.65 8.13
N GLU A 88 3.10 2.50 7.12
CA GLU A 88 1.66 2.70 7.22
C GLU A 88 0.94 1.49 6.66
N LYS A 89 -0.32 1.28 7.09
CA LYS A 89 -1.13 0.14 6.69
C LYS A 89 -2.55 0.55 6.39
N ASP A 90 -3.06 0.08 5.26
CA ASP A 90 -4.47 0.13 4.92
C ASP A 90 -5.07 -1.28 4.82
N THR A 91 -6.37 -1.37 5.09
CA THR A 91 -7.11 -2.62 4.89
C THR A 91 -8.36 -2.40 4.05
N PHE A 92 -8.58 -3.32 3.13
CA PHE A 92 -9.73 -3.33 2.24
C PHE A 92 -10.23 -4.75 2.02
N GLU A 93 -11.41 -4.89 1.43
CA GLU A 93 -12.03 -6.17 1.13
C GLU A 93 -12.37 -6.29 -0.35
N LEU A 94 -12.15 -7.47 -0.93
CA LEU A 94 -12.67 -7.84 -2.25
C LEU A 94 -13.91 -8.71 -2.10
N LYS A 95 -14.96 -8.40 -2.87
CA LYS A 95 -16.21 -9.16 -2.90
C LYS A 95 -16.67 -9.50 -4.32
#